data_AF-A0A7L9S996-F1
#
_entry.id   AF-A0A7L9S996-F1
#
_cell.length_a   1.000
_cell.length_b   1.000
_cell.length_c   1.000
_cell.angle_alpha   90.00
_cell.angle_beta   90.00
_cell.angle_gamma   90.00
#
_symmetry.space_group_name_H-M   'P 1'
#
loop_
_entity.id
_entity.type
_entity.pdbx_description
1 polymer ?
#
loop_
_entity_poly.entity_id
_entity_poly.type
_entity_poly.pdbx_seq_one_letter_code
_entity_poly.pdbx_strand_id
1 'polypeptide(L)'
;MSLDKKAFIEKIQKDAQSLQNSFEAFKANVESNAEKSKENVDEKIAALKVSIKEQEAKAKQLQQDIENWATDKKEHTEETISSWKKQREIAKLDRRAEKAQKHAAHCVERAVVHVVAAEYALLEAISATIEAEEAREEVIAQAATESATETAAE
;
A
#
# COMPACT_ATOMS: atom_id res chain seq x y z
N MET A 1 -11.30 -23.59 1.99
CA MET A 1 -12.42 -22.63 2.26
C MET A 1 -13.70 -23.25 1.73
N SER A 2 -14.85 -22.99 2.35
CA SER A 2 -16.14 -23.34 1.75
C SER A 2 -16.26 -22.61 0.40
N LEU A 3 -16.68 -23.30 -0.66
CA LEU A 3 -16.98 -22.70 -1.98
C LEU A 3 -18.29 -21.88 -1.96
N ASP A 4 -18.70 -21.41 -0.78
CA ASP A 4 -19.84 -20.54 -0.61
C ASP A 4 -19.56 -19.18 -1.27
N LYS A 5 -20.13 -19.03 -2.46
CA LYS A 5 -20.07 -17.81 -3.25
C LYS A 5 -20.54 -16.59 -2.45
N LYS A 6 -21.57 -16.73 -1.62
CA LYS A 6 -22.13 -15.61 -0.85
C LYS A 6 -21.14 -15.15 0.21
N ALA A 7 -20.63 -16.07 1.01
CA ALA A 7 -19.61 -15.77 2.03
C ALA A 7 -18.34 -15.16 1.41
N PHE A 8 -17.91 -15.65 0.24
CA PHE A 8 -16.79 -15.06 -0.49
C PHE A 8 -17.07 -13.61 -0.93
N ILE A 9 -18.26 -13.34 -1.51
CA ILE A 9 -18.64 -11.98 -1.92
C ILE A 9 -18.69 -11.04 -0.70
N GLU A 10 -19.27 -11.48 0.41
CA GLU A 10 -19.33 -10.69 1.64
C GLU A 10 -17.94 -10.36 2.18
N LYS A 11 -16.99 -11.31 2.13
CA LYS A 11 -15.58 -11.04 2.49
C LYS A 11 -14.97 -9.98 1.58
N ILE A 12 -15.10 -10.13 0.26
CA ILE A 12 -14.51 -9.18 -0.71
C ILE A 12 -15.12 -7.78 -0.55
N GLN A 13 -16.43 -7.68 -0.28
CA GLN A 13 -17.07 -6.40 0.00
C GLN A 13 -16.49 -5.74 1.25
N LYS A 14 -16.27 -6.50 2.32
CA LYS A 14 -15.63 -5.99 3.54
C LYS A 14 -14.20 -5.54 3.29
N ASP A 15 -13.42 -6.32 2.55
CA ASP A 15 -12.03 -5.99 2.23
C ASP A 15 -11.95 -4.73 1.34
N ALA A 16 -12.85 -4.61 0.35
CA ALA A 16 -12.95 -3.42 -0.51
C ALA A 16 -13.35 -2.16 0.28
N GLN A 17 -14.28 -2.28 1.23
CA GLN A 17 -14.64 -1.18 2.12
C GLN A 17 -13.46 -0.75 3.00
N SER A 18 -12.69 -1.72 3.51
CA SER A 18 -11.47 -1.42 4.28
C SER A 18 -10.43 -0.67 3.44
N LEU A 19 -10.27 -1.06 2.17
CA LEU A 19 -9.39 -0.37 1.23
C LEU A 19 -9.87 1.07 0.98
N GLN A 20 -11.17 1.26 0.73
CA GLN A 20 -11.74 2.59 0.55
C GLN A 20 -11.49 3.47 1.77
N ASN A 21 -11.75 2.96 2.98
CA ASN A 21 -11.53 3.71 4.22
C ASN A 21 -10.04 4.08 4.40
N SER A 22 -9.13 3.17 4.04
CA SER A 22 -7.68 3.42 4.10
C SER A 22 -7.28 4.52 3.12
N PHE A 23 -7.86 4.52 1.91
CA PHE A 23 -7.59 5.54 0.91
C PHE A 23 -8.15 6.92 1.29
N GLU A 24 -9.34 6.98 1.87
CA GLU A 24 -9.89 8.23 2.41
C GLU A 24 -9.05 8.77 3.57
N ALA A 25 -8.56 7.88 4.45
CA ALA A 25 -7.66 8.27 5.54
C ALA A 25 -6.33 8.83 4.99
N PHE A 26 -5.74 8.16 3.99
CA PHE A 26 -4.56 8.64 3.28
C PHE A 26 -4.81 10.03 2.69
N LYS A 27 -5.92 10.24 1.97
CA LYS A 27 -6.29 11.53 1.38
C LYS A 27 -6.40 12.63 2.45
N ALA A 28 -7.12 12.37 3.54
CA ALA A 28 -7.25 13.32 4.64
C ALA A 28 -5.90 13.64 5.29
N ASN A 29 -4.99 12.66 5.38
CA ASN A 29 -3.64 12.85 5.89
C ASN A 29 -2.79 13.70 4.95
N VAL A 30 -2.92 13.55 3.62
CA VAL A 30 -2.28 14.43 2.64
C VAL A 30 -2.74 15.87 2.84
N GLU A 31 -4.06 16.10 2.89
CA GLU A 31 -4.65 17.43 3.04
C GLU A 31 -4.24 18.09 4.36
N SER A 32 -4.22 17.32 5.45
CA SER A 32 -3.93 17.84 6.79
C SER A 32 -2.44 18.07 7.06
N ASN A 33 -1.54 17.39 6.35
CA ASN A 33 -0.10 17.49 6.61
C ASN A 33 0.60 18.61 5.83
N ALA A 34 -0.09 19.29 4.91
CA ALA A 34 0.44 20.46 4.21
C ALA A 34 0.82 21.62 5.16
N GLU A 35 0.26 21.63 6.38
CA GLU A 35 0.42 22.71 7.37
C GLU A 35 1.00 22.22 8.71
N LYS A 36 1.47 20.96 8.80
CA LYS A 36 1.95 20.39 10.06
C LYS A 36 3.45 20.56 10.26
N SER A 37 3.85 20.67 11.52
CA SER A 37 5.26 20.64 11.92
C SER A 37 5.91 19.31 11.59
N LYS A 38 7.24 19.34 11.38
CA LYS A 38 8.08 18.17 11.16
C LYS A 38 7.88 17.08 12.20
N GLU A 39 7.83 17.44 13.48
CA GLU A 39 7.62 16.51 14.60
C GLU A 39 6.36 15.66 14.43
N ASN A 40 5.23 16.27 14.05
CA ASN A 40 3.98 15.55 13.80
C ASN A 40 4.08 14.58 12.60
N VAL A 41 4.84 14.96 11.57
CA VAL A 41 5.08 14.13 10.39
C VAL A 41 5.94 12.92 10.77
N ASP A 42 7.01 13.14 11.54
CA ASP A 42 7.95 12.11 11.97
C ASP A 42 7.29 11.07 12.91
N GLU A 43 6.41 11.50 13.83
CA GLU A 43 5.62 10.57 14.66
C GLU A 43 4.76 9.63 13.82
N LYS A 44 4.11 10.17 12.78
CA LYS A 44 3.30 9.35 11.86
C LYS A 44 4.15 8.40 11.02
N ILE A 45 5.31 8.85 10.55
CA ILE A 45 6.30 8.00 9.86
C ILE A 45 6.69 6.83 10.78
N ALA A 46 6.99 7.09 12.05
CA ALA A 46 7.37 6.05 13.00
C ALA A 46 6.26 5.00 13.19
N ALA A 47 5.01 5.44 13.32
CA ALA A 47 3.86 4.54 13.43
C ALA A 47 3.67 3.66 12.17
N LEU A 48 3.76 4.27 10.99
CA LEU A 48 3.61 3.55 9.72
C LEU A 48 4.78 2.59 9.45
N LYS A 49 6.00 2.93 9.89
CA LYS A 49 7.18 2.08 9.73
C LYS A 49 7.04 0.74 10.46
N VAL A 50 6.39 0.73 11.63
CA VAL A 50 6.07 -0.50 12.36
C VAL A 50 5.08 -1.34 11.55
N SER A 51 3.99 -0.71 11.10
CA SER A 51 2.95 -1.38 10.28
C SER A 51 3.52 -1.97 8.98
N ILE A 52 4.41 -1.25 8.29
CA ILE A 52 5.05 -1.73 7.06
C ILE A 52 5.96 -2.92 7.33
N LYS A 53 6.77 -2.89 8.41
CA LYS A 53 7.62 -4.04 8.78
C LYS A 53 6.80 -5.28 9.08
N GLU A 54 5.69 -5.13 9.79
CA GLU A 54 4.77 -6.24 10.07
C GLU A 54 4.13 -6.80 8.79
N GLN A 55 3.89 -5.93 7.80
CA GLN A 55 3.26 -6.29 6.54
C GLN A 55 4.24 -6.72 5.45
N GLU A 56 5.56 -6.52 5.60
CA GLU A 56 6.55 -6.77 4.54
C GLU A 56 6.61 -8.26 4.14
N ALA A 57 6.67 -9.16 5.12
CA ALA A 57 6.63 -10.59 4.88
C ALA A 57 5.31 -11.01 4.21
N LYS A 58 4.19 -10.39 4.63
CA LYS A 58 2.87 -10.61 4.04
C LYS A 58 2.82 -10.11 2.60
N ALA A 59 3.37 -8.94 2.31
CA ALA A 59 3.43 -8.34 0.98
C ALA A 59 4.20 -9.24 0.00
N LYS A 60 5.35 -9.76 0.43
CA LYS A 60 6.16 -10.70 -0.35
C LYS A 60 5.42 -12.00 -0.63
N GLN A 61 4.75 -12.56 0.39
CA GLN A 61 3.95 -13.76 0.22
C GLN A 61 2.77 -13.54 -0.75
N LEU A 62 2.03 -12.44 -0.59
CA LEU A 62 0.93 -12.08 -1.48
C LEU A 62 1.38 -11.90 -2.92
N GLN A 63 2.54 -11.26 -3.15
CA GLN A 63 3.14 -11.14 -4.47
C GLN A 63 3.41 -12.52 -5.08
N GLN A 64 4.07 -13.41 -4.33
CA GLN A 64 4.40 -14.75 -4.78
C GLN A 64 3.13 -15.57 -5.08
N ASP A 65 2.10 -15.48 -4.24
CA ASP A 65 0.85 -16.21 -4.45
C ASP A 65 0.08 -15.72 -5.69
N ILE A 66 0.15 -14.41 -5.98
CA ILE A 66 -0.43 -13.82 -7.19
C ILE A 66 0.32 -14.31 -8.44
N GLU A 67 1.65 -14.37 -8.40
CA GLU A 67 2.49 -14.89 -9.48
C GLU A 67 2.29 -16.39 -9.72
N ASN A 68 2.19 -17.17 -8.64
CA ASN A 68 1.89 -18.60 -8.70
C ASN A 68 0.54 -18.84 -9.38
N TRP A 69 -0.48 -18.04 -9.06
CA TRP A 69 -1.77 -18.13 -9.74
C TRP A 69 -1.67 -17.85 -11.24
N ALA A 70 -0.86 -16.86 -11.66
CA ALA A 70 -0.67 -16.56 -13.08
C ALA A 70 -0.04 -17.74 -13.83
N THR A 71 0.83 -18.50 -13.16
CA THR A 71 1.42 -19.73 -13.71
C THR A 71 0.41 -20.87 -13.76
N ASP A 72 -0.28 -21.15 -12.65
CA ASP A 72 -1.34 -22.16 -12.56
C ASP A 72 -2.47 -21.94 -13.58
N LYS A 73 -2.82 -20.68 -13.85
CA LYS A 73 -3.90 -20.35 -14.79
C LYS A 73 -3.58 -20.73 -16.23
N LYS A 74 -2.30 -20.88 -16.61
CA LYS A 74 -1.91 -21.31 -17.97
C LYS A 74 -2.45 -22.70 -18.32
N GLU A 75 -2.59 -23.57 -17.32
CA GLU A 75 -3.15 -24.91 -17.48
C GLU A 75 -4.69 -24.91 -17.51
N HIS A 76 -5.32 -23.83 -17.05
CA HIS A 76 -6.78 -23.66 -17.01
C HIS A 76 -7.33 -23.01 -18.30
N THR A 77 -6.99 -23.57 -19.47
CA THR A 77 -7.51 -23.10 -20.76
C THR A 77 -9.02 -23.32 -20.88
N GLU A 78 -9.67 -22.56 -21.77
CA GLU A 78 -11.12 -22.72 -22.01
C GLU A 78 -11.49 -24.14 -22.45
N GLU A 79 -10.65 -24.75 -23.29
CA GLU A 79 -10.81 -26.14 -23.74
C GLU A 79 -10.71 -27.12 -22.57
N THR A 80 -9.72 -26.95 -21.69
CA THR A 80 -9.53 -27.79 -20.51
C THR A 80 -10.72 -27.69 -19.55
N ILE A 81 -11.19 -26.45 -19.29
CA ILE A 81 -12.36 -26.21 -18.44
C ILE A 81 -13.62 -26.79 -19.07
N SER A 82 -13.79 -26.67 -20.40
CA SER A 82 -14.91 -27.24 -21.15
C SER A 82 -14.92 -28.76 -21.06
N SER A 83 -13.75 -29.39 -21.17
CA SER A 83 -13.57 -30.83 -20.98
C SER A 83 -13.98 -31.27 -19.57
N TRP A 84 -13.50 -30.58 -18.53
CA TRP A 84 -13.88 -30.87 -17.14
C TRP A 84 -15.39 -30.75 -16.89
N LYS A 85 -16.04 -29.75 -17.49
CA LYS A 85 -17.50 -29.61 -17.42
C LYS A 85 -18.23 -30.77 -18.09
N LYS A 86 -17.81 -31.16 -19.30
CA LYS A 86 -18.40 -32.29 -20.05
C LYS A 86 -18.23 -33.61 -19.29
N GLN A 87 -17.05 -33.82 -18.70
CA GLN A 87 -16.71 -35.03 -17.93
C GLN A 87 -17.22 -35.00 -16.48
N ARG A 88 -17.88 -33.90 -16.06
CA ARG A 88 -18.37 -33.69 -14.68
C ARG A 88 -17.26 -33.88 -13.63
N GLU A 89 -16.08 -33.37 -13.93
CA GLU A 89 -14.89 -33.40 -13.07
C GLU A 89 -15.01 -32.36 -11.94
N ILE A 90 -15.98 -32.57 -11.03
CA ILE A 90 -16.38 -31.60 -10.01
C ILE A 90 -15.20 -31.17 -9.13
N ALA A 91 -14.36 -32.11 -8.68
CA ALA A 91 -13.20 -31.79 -7.85
C ALA A 91 -12.20 -30.82 -8.52
N LYS A 92 -12.02 -30.93 -9.85
CA LYS A 92 -11.15 -30.01 -10.61
C LYS A 92 -11.77 -28.62 -10.72
N LEU A 93 -13.09 -28.57 -10.96
CA LEU A 93 -13.84 -27.32 -11.03
C LEU A 93 -13.86 -26.60 -9.67
N ASP A 94 -14.04 -27.34 -8.59
CA ASP A 94 -14.03 -26.85 -7.21
C ASP A 94 -12.65 -26.29 -6.82
N ARG A 95 -11.58 -27.05 -7.10
CA ARG A 95 -10.20 -26.58 -6.86
C ARG A 95 -9.88 -25.31 -7.64
N ARG A 96 -10.32 -25.23 -8.90
CA ARG A 96 -10.17 -24.02 -9.73
C ARG A 96 -10.92 -22.84 -9.10
N ALA A 97 -12.14 -23.05 -8.65
CA ALA A 97 -12.94 -22.01 -8.01
C ALA A 97 -12.29 -21.51 -6.71
N GLU A 98 -11.81 -22.41 -5.85
CA GLU A 98 -11.12 -22.03 -4.60
C GLU A 98 -9.85 -21.21 -4.90
N LYS A 99 -9.01 -21.66 -5.84
CA LYS A 99 -7.81 -20.92 -6.22
C LYS A 99 -8.15 -19.54 -6.80
N ALA A 100 -9.20 -19.43 -7.62
CA ALA A 100 -9.65 -18.15 -8.16
C ALA A 100 -10.14 -17.19 -7.04
N GLN A 101 -10.87 -17.70 -6.05
CA GLN A 101 -11.31 -16.91 -4.89
C GLN A 101 -10.12 -16.44 -4.05
N LYS A 102 -9.16 -17.33 -3.76
CA LYS A 102 -7.93 -16.96 -3.03
C LYS A 102 -7.13 -15.89 -3.78
N HIS A 103 -6.95 -16.04 -5.09
CA HIS A 103 -6.27 -15.03 -5.89
C HIS A 103 -6.96 -13.66 -5.79
N ALA A 104 -8.29 -13.61 -5.93
CA ALA A 104 -9.03 -12.35 -5.80
C ALA A 104 -8.84 -11.72 -4.41
N ALA A 105 -8.92 -12.51 -3.33
CA ALA A 105 -8.64 -12.03 -1.98
C ALA A 105 -7.21 -11.49 -1.83
N HIS A 106 -6.20 -12.20 -2.36
CA HIS A 106 -4.82 -11.77 -2.30
C HIS A 106 -4.58 -10.44 -3.05
N CYS A 107 -5.24 -10.23 -4.19
CA CYS A 107 -5.17 -8.97 -4.92
C CYS A 107 -5.69 -7.79 -4.10
N VAL A 108 -6.83 -7.95 -3.42
CA VAL A 108 -7.40 -6.89 -2.57
C VAL A 108 -6.51 -6.64 -1.36
N GLU A 109 -6.05 -7.70 -0.68
CA GLU A 109 -5.15 -7.56 0.46
C GLU A 109 -3.83 -6.88 0.08
N ARG A 110 -3.27 -7.19 -1.09
CA ARG A 110 -2.09 -6.52 -1.61
C ARG A 110 -2.35 -5.03 -1.88
N ALA A 111 -3.53 -4.67 -2.39
CA ALA A 111 -3.87 -3.26 -2.60
C ALA A 111 -3.88 -2.47 -1.29
N VAL A 112 -4.39 -3.06 -0.19
CA VAL A 112 -4.37 -2.43 1.15
C VAL A 112 -2.93 -2.16 1.61
N VAL A 113 -2.04 -3.14 1.46
CA VAL A 113 -0.61 -2.97 1.81
C VAL A 113 0.02 -1.81 1.02
N HIS A 114 -0.28 -1.69 -0.27
CA HIS A 114 0.27 -0.62 -1.11
C HIS A 114 -0.25 0.77 -0.74
N VAL A 115 -1.49 0.91 -0.26
CA VAL A 115 -1.99 2.21 0.24
C VAL A 115 -1.17 2.67 1.45
N VAL A 116 -0.90 1.77 2.40
CA VAL A 116 -0.08 2.10 3.59
C VAL A 116 1.35 2.47 3.19
N ALA A 117 1.94 1.72 2.25
CA ALA A 117 3.28 2.02 1.75
C ALA A 117 3.34 3.37 1.02
N ALA A 118 2.31 3.72 0.25
CA ALA A 118 2.20 5.01 -0.44
C ALA A 118 2.08 6.17 0.57
N GLU A 119 1.30 5.98 1.64
CA GLU A 119 1.21 6.96 2.71
C GLU A 119 2.56 7.23 3.37
N TYR A 120 3.27 6.17 3.74
CA TYR A 120 4.60 6.30 4.32
C TYR A 120 5.58 7.05 3.40
N ALA A 121 5.64 6.68 2.12
CA ALA A 121 6.52 7.33 1.15
C ALA A 121 6.20 8.82 0.96
N LEU A 122 4.92 9.20 1.00
CA LEU A 122 4.51 10.60 0.95
C LEU A 122 5.00 11.36 2.19
N LEU A 123 4.83 10.79 3.38
CA LEU A 123 5.26 11.46 4.61
C LEU A 123 6.79 11.63 4.66
N GLU A 124 7.54 10.62 4.22
CA GLU A 124 9.01 10.75 4.08
C GLU A 124 9.38 11.91 3.13
N ALA A 125 8.67 12.05 2.00
CA ALA A 125 8.89 13.15 1.07
C ALA A 125 8.56 14.53 1.69
N ILE A 126 7.49 14.62 2.49
CA ILE A 126 7.13 15.85 3.20
C ILE A 126 8.20 16.20 4.24
N SER A 127 8.61 15.25 5.08
CA SER A 127 9.65 15.47 6.09
C SER A 127 10.97 15.95 5.45
N ALA A 128 11.41 15.29 4.37
CA ALA A 128 12.60 15.71 3.62
C ALA A 128 12.47 17.11 2.98
N THR A 129 11.25 17.53 2.61
CA THR A 129 11.00 18.88 2.09
C THR A 129 11.14 19.92 3.18
N ILE A 130 10.56 19.66 4.37
CA ILE A 130 10.68 20.54 5.53
C ILE A 130 12.15 20.70 5.93
N GLU A 131 12.91 19.61 5.99
CA GLU A 131 14.36 19.65 6.27
C GLU A 131 15.14 20.54 5.29
N ALA A 132 14.78 20.46 4.00
CA ALA A 132 15.42 21.28 2.98
C ALA A 132 15.00 22.76 3.06
N GLU A 133 13.79 23.06 3.55
CA GLU A 133 13.34 24.42 3.82
C GLU A 133 14.05 25.02 5.04
N GLU A 134 14.09 24.30 6.16
CA GLU A 134 14.82 24.68 7.38
C GLU A 134 16.29 25.00 7.07
N ALA A 135 16.97 24.11 6.35
CA ALA A 135 18.38 24.32 5.96
C ALA A 135 18.58 25.56 5.06
N ARG A 136 17.62 25.87 4.18
CA ARG A 136 17.69 27.06 3.32
C ARG A 136 17.51 28.34 4.14
N GLU A 137 16.59 28.35 5.09
CA GLU A 137 16.38 29.48 5.99
C GLU A 137 17.61 29.75 6.86
N GLU A 138 18.26 28.70 7.37
CA GLU A 138 19.51 28.82 8.13
C GLU A 138 20.64 29.48 7.31
N VAL A 139 20.81 29.07 6.05
CA VAL A 139 21.81 29.68 5.14
C VAL A 139 21.51 31.15 4.89
N ILE A 140 20.25 31.52 4.70
CA ILE A 140 19.84 32.92 4.50
C ILE A 140 20.11 33.74 5.76
N ALA A 141 19.78 33.20 6.94
CA ALA A 141 20.02 33.87 8.21
C ALA A 141 21.52 34.11 8.47
N GLN A 142 22.37 33.12 8.18
CA GLN A 142 23.83 33.24 8.30
C GLN A 142 24.39 34.32 7.37
N ALA A 143 23.98 34.34 6.10
CA ALA A 143 24.41 35.36 5.14
C ALA A 143 23.99 36.78 5.57
N ALA A 144 22.80 36.93 6.16
CA ALA A 144 22.32 38.22 6.67
C ALA A 144 23.15 38.70 7.89
N THR A 145 23.54 37.78 8.79
CA THR A 145 24.38 38.12 9.94
C THR A 145 25.81 38.50 9.55
N GLU A 146 26.41 37.79 8.58
CA GLU A 146 27.77 38.08 8.10
C GLU A 146 27.82 39.46 7.42
N SER A 147 26.82 39.78 6.59
CA SER A 147 26.71 41.09 5.94
C SER A 147 26.59 42.24 6.94
N ALA A 148 25.82 42.05 8.03
CA ALA A 148 25.65 43.06 9.07
C ALA A 148 26.91 43.29 9.93
N THR A 149 27.73 42.24 10.11
CA THR A 149 29.01 42.37 10.83
C THR A 149 30.10 43.04 10.00
N GLU A 150 30.08 42.88 8.67
CA GLU A 150 31.04 43.51 7.76
C GLU A 150 30.78 45.02 7.62
N THR A 151 29.51 45.45 7.63
CA THR A 151 29.16 46.90 7.63
C THR A 151 29.43 47.62 8.94
N ALA A 152 29.57 46.90 10.05
CA ALA A 152 29.91 47.48 11.36
C ALA A 152 31.43 47.59 11.59
N ALA A 153 32.23 47.01 10.71
CA ALA A 153 33.69 47.01 10.79
C ALA A 153 34.37 48.04 9.83
N GLU A 154 33.61 48.64 8.91
CA GLU A 154 34.00 49.83 8.12
C GLU A 154 33.61 51.14 8.80
#